data_AF-A0A7X9JJD3-F1
#
_entry.id   AF-A0A7X9JJD3-F1
#
_cell.length_a   1.000
_cell.length_b   1.000
_cell.length_c   1.000
_cell.angle_alpha   90.00
_cell.angle_beta   90.00
_cell.angle_gamma   90.00
#
_symmetry.space_group_name_H-M   'P 1'
#
loop_
_entity.id
_entity.type
_entity.pdbx_description
1 polymer ?
#
loop_
_entity_poly.entity_id
_entity_poly.type
_entity_poly.pdbx_seq_one_letter_code
_entity_poly.pdbx_strand_id
1 'polypeptide(L)'
;IIVGLGPFAGIIALTVHSIAALAKLYSEAIESIDTGPIEAIQATGANWLQTIVYAVIPQIIPPFVSFTIYRWDINIRMSTVIGFVGGGGIGFLLQQWIRLLDYRSAGIAVWFIAITVMILDYVSAEIRERYK
;
A
#
# COMPACT_ATOMS: atom_id res chain seq x y z
N ILE A 1 -4.13 27.63 7.13
CA ILE A 1 -3.91 26.23 7.56
C ILE A 1 -5.18 25.46 7.20
N ILE A 2 -5.22 24.82 6.02
CA ILE A 2 -6.47 24.27 5.43
C ILE A 2 -6.90 22.98 6.14
N VAL A 3 -5.95 22.26 6.72
CA VAL A 3 -6.17 21.12 7.60
C VAL A 3 -5.23 21.29 8.80
N GLY A 4 -5.77 21.45 10.01
CA GLY A 4 -4.97 21.63 11.22
C GLY A 4 -4.05 20.44 11.50
N LEU A 5 -3.12 20.60 12.45
CA LEU A 5 -2.33 19.47 12.98
C LEU A 5 -3.29 18.45 13.61
N GLY A 6 -3.28 17.21 13.12
CA GLY A 6 -4.13 16.14 13.64
C GLY A 6 -4.29 14.94 12.70
N PRO A 7 -5.10 13.93 13.11
CA PRO A 7 -5.32 12.68 12.37
C PRO A 7 -5.75 12.86 10.93
N PHE A 8 -6.61 13.85 10.69
CA PHE A 8 -7.16 14.13 9.38
C PHE A 8 -6.10 14.61 8.37
N ALA A 9 -5.16 15.45 8.81
CA ALA A 9 -4.04 15.88 7.98
C ALA A 9 -3.12 14.71 7.61
N GLY A 10 -2.88 13.80 8.57
CA GLY A 10 -2.13 12.57 8.35
C GLY A 10 -2.78 11.65 7.30
N ILE A 11 -4.10 11.44 7.39
CA ILE A 11 -4.85 10.61 6.44
C ILE A 11 -4.81 11.22 5.03
N ILE A 12 -5.00 12.52 4.90
CA ILE A 12 -4.95 13.19 3.58
C ILE A 12 -3.55 13.08 2.98
N ALA A 13 -2.50 13.34 3.77
CA ALA A 13 -1.12 13.21 3.31
C ALA A 13 -0.82 11.79 2.80
N LEU A 14 -1.22 10.76 3.56
CA LEU A 14 -1.07 9.37 3.15
C LEU A 14 -1.87 9.03 1.89
N THR A 15 -3.10 9.52 1.80
CA THR A 15 -4.00 9.21 0.69
C THR A 15 -3.48 9.79 -0.60
N VAL A 16 -3.13 11.08 -0.60
CA VAL A 16 -2.59 11.77 -1.78
C VAL A 16 -1.27 11.13 -2.21
N HIS A 17 -0.36 10.86 -1.26
CA HIS A 17 0.90 10.19 -1.56
C HIS A 17 0.69 8.79 -2.16
N SER A 18 -0.24 8.02 -1.60
CA SER A 18 -0.57 6.67 -2.08
C SER A 18 -1.14 6.68 -3.48
N ILE A 19 -2.09 7.58 -3.76
CA ILE A 19 -2.72 7.70 -5.07
C ILE A 19 -1.68 8.08 -6.13
N ALA A 20 -0.88 9.12 -5.87
CA ALA A 20 0.14 9.58 -6.82
C ALA A 20 1.12 8.44 -7.18
N ALA A 21 1.52 7.68 -6.18
CA ALA A 21 2.53 6.67 -6.36
C ALA A 21 1.96 5.33 -6.88
N LEU A 22 0.67 5.01 -6.65
CA LEU A 22 -0.03 3.93 -7.34
C LEU A 22 -0.29 4.27 -8.81
N ALA A 23 -0.68 5.51 -9.12
CA ALA A 23 -0.90 5.97 -10.49
C ALA A 23 0.35 5.78 -11.36
N LYS A 24 1.53 6.11 -10.83
CA LYS A 24 2.81 5.86 -11.51
C LYS A 24 3.07 4.37 -11.74
N LEU A 25 2.95 3.54 -10.71
CA LEU A 25 3.18 2.09 -10.81
C LEU A 25 2.20 1.41 -11.78
N TYR A 26 0.95 1.85 -11.82
CA TYR A 26 -0.04 1.37 -12.76
C TYR A 26 0.27 1.81 -14.19
N SER A 27 0.76 3.04 -14.40
CA SER A 27 1.23 3.49 -15.72
C SER A 27 2.38 2.61 -16.23
N GLU A 28 3.39 2.37 -15.39
CA GLU A 28 4.54 1.52 -15.73
C GLU A 28 4.09 0.06 -16.02
N ALA A 29 3.11 -0.47 -15.28
CA ALA A 29 2.54 -1.79 -15.53
C ALA A 29 1.79 -1.88 -16.86
N ILE A 30 1.11 -0.80 -17.26
CA ILE A 30 0.37 -0.73 -18.52
C ILE A 30 1.32 -0.56 -19.70
N GLU A 31 2.37 0.25 -19.55
CA GLU A 31 3.40 0.46 -20.58
C GLU A 31 4.29 -0.77 -20.82
N SER A 32 4.41 -1.67 -19.84
CA SER A 32 5.22 -2.89 -19.94
C SER A 32 4.48 -4.12 -20.47
N ILE A 33 3.23 -3.98 -20.91
CA ILE A 33 2.44 -5.08 -21.49
C ILE A 33 3.06 -5.54 -22.80
N ASP A 34 3.25 -6.85 -22.95
CA ASP A 34 3.74 -7.43 -24.19
C ASP A 34 2.65 -7.36 -25.27
N THR A 35 3.02 -6.83 -26.44
CA THR A 35 2.13 -6.73 -27.61
C THR A 35 1.95 -8.08 -28.31
N GLY A 36 2.83 -9.07 -28.08
CA GLY A 36 2.73 -10.40 -28.69
C GLY A 36 1.37 -11.10 -28.45
N PRO A 37 0.91 -11.25 -27.19
CA PRO A 37 -0.42 -11.79 -26.89
C PRO A 37 -1.58 -10.99 -27.49
N ILE A 38 -1.42 -9.67 -27.62
CA ILE A 38 -2.44 -8.78 -28.20
C ILE A 38 -2.58 -9.07 -29.71
N GLU A 39 -1.46 -9.12 -30.43
CA GLU A 39 -1.42 -9.40 -31.87
C GLU A 39 -1.90 -10.82 -32.18
N ALA A 40 -1.54 -11.80 -31.34
CA ALA A 40 -1.98 -13.19 -31.49
C ALA A 40 -3.52 -13.32 -31.38
N ILE A 41 -4.14 -12.64 -30.41
CA ILE A 41 -5.60 -12.67 -30.26
C ILE A 41 -6.28 -11.90 -31.41
N GLN A 42 -5.73 -10.77 -31.84
CA GLN A 42 -6.27 -10.04 -33.00
C GLN A 42 -6.19 -10.86 -34.30
N ALA A 43 -5.12 -11.63 -34.50
CA ALA A 43 -4.98 -12.51 -35.66
C ALA A 43 -6.03 -13.63 -35.73
N THR A 44 -6.66 -13.98 -34.61
CA THR A 44 -7.79 -14.94 -34.58
C THR A 44 -9.13 -14.33 -34.99
N GLY A 45 -9.19 -13.02 -35.27
CA GLY A 45 -10.42 -12.30 -35.59
C GLY A 45 -11.22 -11.85 -34.37
N ALA A 46 -10.59 -11.83 -33.19
CA ALA A 46 -11.22 -11.45 -31.93
C ALA A 46 -11.59 -9.96 -31.90
N ASN A 47 -12.72 -9.64 -31.25
CA ASN A 47 -13.17 -8.26 -31.07
C ASN A 47 -12.33 -7.55 -29.99
N TRP A 48 -12.30 -6.21 -30.01
CA TRP A 48 -11.56 -5.36 -29.07
C TRP A 48 -11.75 -5.74 -27.59
N LEU A 49 -12.99 -6.04 -27.18
CA LEU A 49 -13.29 -6.48 -25.81
C LEU A 49 -12.62 -7.81 -25.46
N GLN A 50 -12.55 -8.75 -26.41
CA GLN A 50 -11.91 -10.05 -26.20
C GLN A 50 -10.40 -9.88 -26.09
N THR A 51 -9.79 -9.00 -26.88
CA THR A 51 -8.37 -8.66 -26.75
C THR A 51 -8.05 -8.08 -25.37
N ILE A 52 -8.88 -7.17 -24.85
CA ILE A 52 -8.67 -6.63 -23.50
C ILE A 52 -8.77 -7.73 -22.44
N VAL A 53 -9.83 -8.53 -22.49
CA VAL A 53 -10.09 -9.53 -21.44
C VAL A 53 -9.06 -10.66 -21.43
N TYR A 54 -8.58 -11.08 -22.60
CA TYR A 54 -7.74 -12.27 -22.70
C TYR A 54 -6.25 -11.98 -22.93
N ALA A 55 -5.86 -10.84 -23.48
CA ALA A 55 -4.45 -10.46 -23.60
C ALA A 55 -4.01 -9.48 -22.52
N VAL A 56 -4.83 -8.48 -22.18
CA VAL A 56 -4.41 -7.33 -21.36
C VAL A 56 -4.67 -7.57 -19.87
N ILE A 57 -5.89 -7.95 -19.49
CA ILE A 57 -6.27 -8.15 -18.08
C ILE A 57 -5.37 -9.18 -17.35
N PRO A 58 -5.05 -10.36 -17.92
CA PRO A 58 -4.23 -11.36 -17.24
C PRO A 58 -2.81 -10.87 -16.95
N GLN A 59 -2.28 -9.98 -17.79
CA GLN A 59 -0.94 -9.39 -17.62
C GLN A 59 -0.92 -8.28 -16.57
N ILE A 60 -2.02 -7.51 -16.45
CA ILE A 60 -2.12 -6.38 -15.52
C ILE A 60 -2.46 -6.81 -14.09
N ILE A 61 -3.29 -7.85 -13.90
CA ILE A 61 -3.77 -8.25 -12.56
C ILE A 61 -2.64 -8.57 -11.59
N PRO A 62 -1.64 -9.43 -11.91
CA PRO A 62 -0.57 -9.79 -10.98
C PRO A 62 0.24 -8.58 -10.46
N PRO A 63 0.72 -7.65 -11.31
CA PRO A 63 1.42 -6.45 -10.83
C PRO A 63 0.49 -5.49 -10.08
N PHE A 64 -0.77 -5.32 -10.50
CA PHE A 64 -1.72 -4.44 -9.79
C PHE A 64 -1.98 -4.89 -8.34
N VAL A 65 -2.23 -6.18 -8.14
CA VAL A 65 -2.44 -6.76 -6.80
C VAL A 65 -1.16 -6.62 -5.98
N SER A 66 0.00 -6.93 -6.55
CA SER A 66 1.29 -6.80 -5.89
C SER A 66 1.57 -5.36 -5.42
N PHE A 67 1.33 -4.37 -6.28
CA PHE A 67 1.53 -2.95 -5.95
C PHE A 67 0.53 -2.45 -4.91
N THR A 68 -0.72 -2.89 -4.97
CA THR A 68 -1.75 -2.54 -3.98
C THR A 68 -1.36 -3.03 -2.60
N ILE A 69 -0.94 -4.30 -2.50
CA ILE A 69 -0.57 -4.92 -1.23
C ILE A 69 0.70 -4.29 -0.67
N TYR A 70 1.71 -4.07 -1.51
CA TYR A 70 2.92 -3.36 -1.11
C TYR A 70 2.64 -1.94 -0.60
N ARG A 71 1.73 -1.21 -1.26
CA ARG A 71 1.36 0.14 -0.82
C ARG A 71 0.57 0.10 0.49
N TRP A 72 -0.32 -0.87 0.65
CA TRP A 72 -1.11 -1.06 1.86
C TRP A 72 -0.22 -1.31 3.07
N ASP A 73 0.78 -2.16 2.90
CA ASP A 73 1.82 -2.47 3.89
C ASP A 73 2.63 -1.21 4.29
N ILE A 74 3.10 -0.43 3.31
CA ILE A 74 3.76 0.87 3.57
C ILE A 74 2.83 1.82 4.33
N ASN A 75 1.56 1.89 3.96
CA ASN A 75 0.60 2.80 4.59
C ASN A 75 0.37 2.46 6.06
N ILE A 76 0.40 1.18 6.43
CA ILE A 76 0.27 0.77 7.84
C ILE A 76 1.51 1.18 8.64
N ARG A 77 2.71 0.98 8.11
CA ARG A 77 3.94 1.49 8.75
C ARG A 77 3.91 3.01 8.88
N MET A 78 3.58 3.74 7.82
CA MET A 78 3.52 5.21 7.87
C MET A 78 2.42 5.73 8.79
N SER A 79 1.29 5.03 8.93
CA SER A 79 0.22 5.38 9.87
C SER A 79 0.73 5.41 11.32
N THR A 80 1.63 4.50 11.68
CA THR A 80 2.22 4.45 13.03
C THR A 80 3.13 5.64 13.30
N VAL A 81 3.95 6.02 12.31
CA VAL A 81 4.82 7.22 12.37
C VAL A 81 4.00 8.49 12.46
N ILE A 82 2.95 8.60 11.65
CA ILE A 82 2.02 9.74 11.64
C ILE A 82 1.26 9.83 12.97
N GLY A 83 0.89 8.69 13.56
CA GLY A 83 0.29 8.64 14.88
C GLY A 83 1.20 9.24 15.95
N PHE A 84 2.51 8.97 15.88
CA PHE A 84 3.51 9.52 16.81
C PHE A 84 3.64 11.04 16.74
N VAL A 85 3.52 11.64 15.56
CA VAL A 85 3.61 13.12 15.37
C VAL A 85 2.28 13.85 15.63
N GLY A 86 1.27 13.20 16.18
CA GLY A 86 -0.02 13.81 16.52
C GLY A 86 -1.17 13.48 15.58
N GLY A 87 -0.98 12.51 14.68
CA GLY A 87 -2.02 11.98 13.79
C GLY A 87 -3.02 11.02 14.44
N GLY A 88 -3.01 10.87 15.78
CA GLY A 88 -3.91 9.95 16.50
C GLY A 88 -3.53 8.46 16.41
N GLY A 89 -4.28 7.59 17.10
CA GLY A 89 -4.03 6.15 17.13
C GLY A 89 -2.91 5.72 18.10
N ILE A 90 -2.32 4.53 17.86
CA ILE A 90 -1.37 3.90 18.79
C ILE A 90 -0.09 4.74 18.97
N GLY A 91 0.41 5.37 17.90
CA GLY A 91 1.58 6.26 17.99
C GLY A 91 1.36 7.48 18.89
N PHE A 92 0.13 8.02 18.92
CA PHE A 92 -0.22 9.15 19.78
C PHE A 92 -0.26 8.73 21.25
N LEU A 93 -0.85 7.56 21.55
CA LEU A 93 -0.87 6.98 22.90
C LEU A 93 0.55 6.69 23.40
N LEU A 94 1.43 6.18 22.54
CA LEU A 94 2.83 5.96 22.87
C LEU A 94 3.54 7.27 23.23
N GLN A 95 3.35 8.33 22.44
CA GLN A 95 3.90 9.65 22.76
C GLN A 95 3.33 10.20 24.09
N GLN A 96 2.04 9.96 24.37
CA GLN A 96 1.39 10.34 25.62
C GLN A 96 1.97 9.60 26.83
N TRP A 97 2.15 8.28 26.75
CA TRP A 97 2.71 7.48 27.84
C TRP A 97 4.18 7.80 28.12
N ILE A 98 4.97 8.09 27.08
CA ILE A 98 6.34 8.60 27.23
C ILE A 98 6.35 9.93 27.98
N ARG A 99 5.44 10.87 27.64
CA ARG A 99 5.32 12.15 28.34
C ARG A 99 4.87 12.00 29.80
N LEU A 100 4.08 10.97 30.10
CA LEU A 100 3.63 10.64 31.45
C LEU A 100 4.66 9.85 32.27
N LEU A 101 5.85 9.57 31.71
CA LEU A 101 6.87 8.67 32.27
C LEU A 101 6.36 7.25 32.58
N ASP A 102 5.24 6.83 31.96
CA ASP A 102 4.73 5.48 32.06
C ASP A 102 5.41 4.57 31.04
N TYR A 103 6.67 4.22 31.33
CA TYR A 103 7.48 3.37 30.47
C TYR A 103 6.94 1.94 30.34
N ARG A 104 6.08 1.50 31.28
CA ARG A 104 5.46 0.18 31.21
C ARG A 104 4.43 0.13 30.10
N SER A 105 3.51 1.10 30.06
CA SER A 105 2.53 1.21 28.98
C SER A 105 3.18 1.54 27.64
N ALA A 106 4.19 2.44 27.64
CA ALA A 106 4.95 2.76 26.43
C ALA A 106 5.68 1.52 25.84
N GLY A 107 6.30 0.69 26.69
CA GLY A 107 6.96 -0.55 26.25
C GLY A 107 6.00 -1.54 25.60
N ILE A 108 4.77 -1.68 26.13
CA ILE A 108 3.73 -2.54 25.53
C ILE A 108 3.33 -2.02 24.15
N ALA A 109 3.15 -0.70 23.98
CA ALA A 109 2.85 -0.12 22.67
C ALA A 109 3.97 -0.36 21.65
N VAL A 110 5.24 -0.22 22.06
CA VAL A 110 6.39 -0.51 21.18
C VAL A 110 6.36 -1.96 20.72
N TRP A 111 6.17 -2.91 21.64
CA TRP A 111 6.09 -4.32 21.31
C TRP A 111 4.90 -4.64 20.40
N PHE A 112 3.74 -4.03 20.66
CA PHE A 112 2.55 -4.22 19.84
C PHE A 112 2.76 -3.72 18.40
N ILE A 113 3.37 -2.54 18.25
CA ILE A 113 3.75 -2.00 16.93
C ILE A 113 4.72 -2.95 16.23
N ALA A 114 5.79 -3.39 16.93
CA ALA A 114 6.80 -4.26 16.35
C ALA A 114 6.21 -5.59 15.85
N ILE A 115 5.35 -6.24 16.65
CA ILE A 115 4.68 -7.49 16.27
C ILE A 115 3.75 -7.27 15.07
N THR A 116 2.97 -6.19 15.08
CA THR A 116 2.05 -5.87 13.99
C THR A 116 2.80 -5.65 12.67
N VAL A 117 3.89 -4.88 12.71
CA VAL A 117 4.75 -4.64 11.54
C VAL A 117 5.40 -5.94 11.08
N MET A 118 5.89 -6.78 12.01
CA MET A 118 6.50 -8.07 11.67
C MET A 118 5.53 -9.03 10.98
N ILE A 119 4.27 -9.10 11.47
CA ILE A 119 3.21 -9.91 10.85
C ILE A 119 2.90 -9.37 9.44
N LEU A 120 2.81 -8.06 9.28
CA LEU A 120 2.54 -7.43 7.99
C LEU A 120 3.67 -7.63 6.98
N ASP A 121 4.92 -7.48 7.43
CA ASP A 121 6.10 -7.75 6.61
C ASP A 121 6.11 -9.21 6.14
N TYR A 122 5.79 -10.15 7.04
CA TYR A 122 5.70 -11.58 6.72
C TYR A 122 4.60 -11.89 5.70
N VAL A 123 3.38 -11.38 5.93
CA VAL A 123 2.25 -11.57 5.01
C VAL A 123 2.53 -10.92 3.66
N SER A 124 3.13 -9.72 3.65
CA SER A 124 3.47 -9.01 2.41
C SER A 124 4.57 -9.73 1.64
N ALA A 125 5.54 -10.33 2.32
CA ALA A 125 6.59 -11.13 1.69
C ALA A 125 6.02 -12.41 1.05
N GLU A 126 5.21 -13.17 1.78
CA GLU A 126 4.57 -14.40 1.29
C GLU A 126 3.68 -14.13 0.06
N ILE A 127 2.90 -13.05 0.10
CA ILE A 127 2.06 -12.66 -1.03
C ILE A 127 2.91 -12.27 -2.24
N ARG A 128 3.98 -11.51 -2.03
CA ARG A 128 4.89 -11.11 -3.11
C ARG A 128 5.58 -12.31 -3.76
N GLU A 129 5.87 -13.34 -3.00
CA GLU A 129 6.49 -14.57 -3.51
C GLU A 129 5.51 -15.41 -4.35
N ARG A 130 4.21 -15.35 -4.04
CA ARG A 130 3.15 -16.05 -4.81
C ARG A 130 2.75 -15.39 -6.12
N TYR A 131 3.02 -14.10 -6.31
CA TYR A 131 2.65 -13.33 -7.52
C TYR A 131 3.84 -12.98 -8.42
N LYS A 132 5.03 -13.57 -8.17
CA LYS A 132 6.12 -13.66 -9.16
C LYS A 132 5.89 -14.84 -10.10
#